data_AF-A0A495QBC5-F1
#
_entry.id   AF-A0A495QBC5-F1
#
_cell.length_a   1.000
_cell.length_b   1.000
_cell.length_c   1.000
_cell.angle_alpha   90.00
_cell.angle_beta   90.00
_cell.angle_gamma   90.00
#
_symmetry.space_group_name_H-M   'P 1'
#
loop_
_entity.id
_entity.type
_entity.pdbx_description
1 polymer ?
#
loop_
_entity_poly.entity_id
_entity_poly.type
_entity_poly.pdbx_seq_one_letter_code
_entity_poly.pdbx_strand_id
1 'polypeptide(L)'
;MARSHRVDYDADMEEVGLHDGAIIWSDDEVRIRYKKIRKRGVEIWNRLRQALGELRIPVHSLHDVELEPHTKEFRARLTLTPREGACPFHTVAGGTIEHPDFNPFHFFLNANEELIVEYYVEELRAGIVRTGLADVPAERPLIQVPHTPKRLIGGDGRVTLNRDTVTFEFNNQAEPEKIERRRVWTVPISSIESVSWEPQYSAIDRVPFFQIHLIGAPEGARIHPFYDINALLLYTGPGEADGLIFAAALHERLANNRSQPAPEPLKTWLGLYHPHSFNQADNSLELLKDLASLRAAGIITEEEFQVKKKQILDRL
;
A
#
# COMPACT_ATOMS: atom_id res chain seq x y z
N MET A 1 33.54 16.10 32.33
CA MET A 1 32.87 14.79 32.45
C MET A 1 32.82 14.16 31.07
N ALA A 2 33.74 13.25 30.77
CA ALA A 2 33.81 12.53 29.51
C ALA A 2 32.65 11.52 29.45
N ARG A 3 31.80 11.61 28.42
CA ARG A 3 30.78 10.59 28.15
C ARG A 3 31.46 9.41 27.50
N SER A 4 31.57 8.33 28.28
CA SER A 4 31.92 6.99 27.84
C SER A 4 31.08 6.59 26.62
N HIS A 5 31.74 6.39 25.48
CA HIS A 5 31.20 5.62 24.37
C HIS A 5 31.25 4.15 24.77
N ARG A 6 30.08 3.61 25.07
CA ARG A 6 29.90 2.17 25.25
C ARG A 6 29.66 1.60 23.86
N VAL A 7 30.72 1.05 23.27
CA VAL A 7 30.66 0.24 22.05
C VAL A 7 30.32 -1.17 22.53
N ASP A 8 29.05 -1.57 22.41
CA ASP A 8 28.68 -2.98 22.51
C ASP A 8 29.03 -3.62 21.15
N TYR A 9 29.94 -4.59 21.18
CA TYR A 9 30.36 -5.37 20.02
C TYR A 9 29.27 -6.40 19.68
N ASP A 10 28.40 -6.08 18.71
CA ASP A 10 27.82 -7.06 17.79
C ASP A 10 28.71 -7.01 16.54
N ALA A 11 29.38 -8.12 16.21
CA ALA A 11 30.61 -8.09 15.41
C ALA A 11 30.46 -7.75 13.91
N ASP A 12 29.23 -7.62 13.37
CA ASP A 12 28.99 -7.48 11.93
C ASP A 12 28.05 -6.31 11.56
N MET A 13 27.88 -5.32 12.45
CA MET A 13 27.02 -4.16 12.18
C MET A 13 27.78 -2.84 12.21
N GLU A 14 27.83 -2.16 11.06
CA GLU A 14 28.50 -0.86 10.92
C GLU A 14 27.47 0.27 10.82
N GLU A 15 27.50 1.24 11.75
CA GLU A 15 26.62 2.41 11.73
C GLU A 15 27.32 3.61 11.08
N VAL A 16 26.76 4.07 9.95
CA VAL A 16 27.16 5.30 9.27
C VAL A 16 26.20 6.42 9.64
N GLY A 17 26.67 7.36 10.45
CA GLY A 17 25.92 8.57 10.79
C GLY A 17 25.82 9.52 9.60
N LEU A 18 24.60 9.89 9.21
CA LEU A 18 24.33 10.85 8.14
C LEU A 18 23.66 12.12 8.69
N HIS A 19 23.68 13.19 7.90
CA HIS A 19 22.93 14.41 8.18
C HIS A 19 21.44 14.14 8.40
N ASP A 20 20.87 13.33 7.50
CA ASP A 20 19.44 13.02 7.46
C ASP A 20 19.03 11.83 8.35
N GLY A 21 20.00 11.16 8.99
CA GLY A 21 19.72 9.90 9.69
C GLY A 21 20.96 9.15 10.13
N ALA A 22 20.86 7.83 10.11
CA ALA A 22 21.98 6.90 10.10
C ALA A 22 21.57 5.68 9.28
N ILE A 23 22.54 5.05 8.61
CA ILE A 23 22.34 3.76 7.96
C ILE A 23 23.21 2.74 8.71
N ILE A 24 22.61 1.63 9.09
CA ILE A 24 23.28 0.52 9.76
C ILE A 24 23.31 -0.63 8.76
N TRP A 25 24.51 -1.06 8.45
CA TRP A 25 24.78 -2.08 7.45
C TRP A 25 25.05 -3.41 8.13
N SER A 26 24.51 -4.47 7.55
CA SER A 26 24.83 -5.86 7.85
C SER A 26 24.77 -6.67 6.56
N ASP A 27 25.29 -7.89 6.57
CA ASP A 27 25.39 -8.74 5.37
C ASP A 27 24.04 -9.03 4.70
N ASP A 28 22.96 -9.10 5.48
CA ASP A 28 21.62 -9.51 5.03
C ASP A 28 20.52 -8.47 5.24
N GLU A 29 20.81 -7.36 5.91
CA GLU A 29 19.85 -6.29 6.22
C GLU A 29 20.51 -4.91 6.20
N VAL A 30 19.78 -3.92 5.68
CA VAL A 30 20.09 -2.50 5.82
C VAL A 30 19.04 -1.88 6.71
N ARG A 31 19.46 -1.18 7.78
CA ARG A 31 18.54 -0.40 8.62
C ARG A 31 18.75 1.07 8.40
N ILE A 32 17.66 1.79 8.24
CA ILE A 32 17.68 3.24 8.14
C ILE A 32 17.04 3.79 9.40
N ARG A 33 17.81 4.58 10.16
CA ARG A 33 17.28 5.38 11.26
C ARG A 33 17.09 6.82 10.81
N TYR A 34 15.85 7.29 10.77
CA TYR A 34 15.55 8.63 10.27
C TYR A 34 15.73 9.71 11.35
N LYS A 35 16.26 10.87 10.96
CA LYS A 35 16.23 12.09 11.78
C LYS A 35 15.19 13.06 11.24
N LYS A 36 14.53 13.77 12.16
CA LYS A 36 13.66 14.89 11.80
C LYS A 36 14.51 16.06 11.31
N ILE A 37 14.15 16.59 10.14
CA ILE A 37 14.88 17.70 9.51
C ILE A 37 14.05 18.98 9.66
N ARG A 38 14.71 20.07 10.06
CA ARG A 38 14.03 21.35 10.27
C ARG A 38 14.18 22.26 9.04
N LYS A 39 13.45 21.93 7.98
CA LYS A 39 13.36 22.72 6.74
C LYS A 39 11.88 22.95 6.38
N ARG A 40 11.56 24.08 5.75
CA ARG A 40 10.21 24.35 5.21
C ARG A 40 9.98 23.57 3.92
N GLY A 41 8.74 23.14 3.66
CA GLY A 41 8.37 22.45 2.42
C GLY A 41 8.79 20.99 2.38
N VAL A 42 9.04 20.38 3.55
CA VAL A 42 9.36 18.94 3.71
C VAL A 42 8.51 18.33 4.83
N GLU A 43 7.31 18.88 5.05
CA GLU A 43 6.42 18.49 6.14
C GLU A 43 5.91 17.05 5.98
N ILE A 44 5.60 16.66 4.74
CA ILE A 44 5.19 15.28 4.37
C ILE A 44 6.32 14.30 4.68
N TRP A 45 7.49 14.56 4.11
CA TRP A 45 8.68 13.73 4.27
C TRP A 45 9.09 13.59 5.74
N ASN A 46 9.08 14.69 6.50
CA ASN A 46 9.32 14.66 7.94
C ASN A 46 8.27 13.85 8.69
N ARG A 47 6.99 13.94 8.31
CA ARG A 47 5.92 13.16 8.93
C ARG A 47 6.11 11.67 8.69
N LEU A 48 6.40 11.28 7.44
CA LEU A 48 6.70 9.91 7.05
C LEU A 48 7.87 9.36 7.86
N ARG A 49 9.02 10.04 7.80
CA ARG A 49 10.25 9.66 8.51
C ARG A 49 10.08 9.59 10.02
N GLN A 50 9.34 10.53 10.62
CA GLN A 50 9.06 10.52 12.05
C GLN A 50 8.21 9.32 12.46
N ALA A 51 7.22 8.95 11.64
CA ALA A 51 6.32 7.84 11.95
C ALA A 51 6.98 6.48 11.71
N LEU A 52 7.91 6.38 10.76
CA LEU A 52 8.73 5.18 10.56
C LEU A 52 9.78 5.02 11.66
N GLY A 53 10.51 6.09 12.00
CA GLY A 53 11.57 6.08 13.03
C GLY A 53 12.80 5.31 12.59
N GLU A 54 12.65 3.99 12.41
CA GLU A 54 13.64 3.08 11.84
C GLU A 54 12.96 2.15 10.82
N LEU A 55 13.55 1.99 9.63
CA LEU A 55 13.09 1.05 8.61
C LEU A 55 14.14 -0.04 8.40
N ARG A 56 13.71 -1.30 8.43
CA ARG A 56 14.53 -2.48 8.20
C ARG A 56 14.28 -3.02 6.80
N ILE A 57 15.36 -3.24 6.06
CA ILE A 57 15.32 -3.61 4.65
C ILE A 57 16.20 -4.84 4.46
N PRO A 58 15.63 -6.05 4.34
CA PRO A 58 16.42 -7.22 4.01
C PRO A 58 17.08 -7.03 2.63
N VAL A 59 18.35 -7.41 2.47
CA VAL A 59 19.08 -7.27 1.20
C VAL A 59 18.36 -8.03 0.08
N HIS A 60 17.83 -9.21 0.39
CA HIS A 60 17.03 -10.01 -0.56
C HIS A 60 15.68 -9.38 -0.92
N SER A 61 15.28 -8.24 -0.33
CA SER A 61 14.10 -7.47 -0.76
C SER A 61 14.42 -6.44 -1.85
N LEU A 62 15.70 -6.20 -2.13
CA LEU A 62 16.16 -5.17 -3.04
C LEU A 62 16.39 -5.71 -4.46
N HIS A 63 16.00 -4.89 -5.43
CA HIS A 63 16.33 -5.02 -6.83
C HIS A 63 17.67 -4.34 -7.11
N ASP A 64 17.85 -3.11 -6.62
CA ASP A 64 19.06 -2.33 -6.85
C ASP A 64 19.32 -1.31 -5.73
N VAL A 65 20.53 -0.75 -5.75
CA VAL A 65 20.92 0.44 -4.99
C VAL A 65 21.72 1.38 -5.90
N GLU A 66 21.31 2.64 -5.90
CA GLU A 66 21.91 3.68 -6.71
C GLU A 66 22.44 4.82 -5.83
N LEU A 67 23.66 5.24 -6.12
CA LEU A 67 24.25 6.46 -5.60
C LEU A 67 24.46 7.43 -6.75
N GLU A 68 23.67 8.49 -6.78
CA GLU A 68 23.92 9.61 -7.67
C GLU A 68 24.87 10.59 -6.96
N PRO A 69 26.02 10.93 -7.57
CA PRO A 69 27.03 11.75 -6.93
C PRO A 69 26.61 13.21 -6.84
N HIS A 70 27.32 13.98 -6.01
CA HIS A 70 27.08 15.42 -5.91
C HIS A 70 27.43 16.12 -7.23
N THR A 71 26.53 16.99 -7.69
CA THR A 71 26.76 17.88 -8.83
C THR A 71 26.62 19.33 -8.41
N LYS A 72 26.95 20.28 -9.30
CA LYS A 72 26.75 21.72 -9.02
C LYS A 72 25.29 22.07 -8.71
N GLU A 73 24.33 21.30 -9.22
CA GLU A 73 22.91 21.58 -9.14
C GLU A 73 22.18 20.72 -8.09
N PHE A 74 22.70 19.51 -7.81
CA PHE A 74 22.04 18.52 -6.96
C PHE A 74 22.96 17.95 -5.89
N ARG A 75 22.42 17.73 -4.68
CA ARG A 75 23.11 16.98 -3.61
C ARG A 75 23.21 15.50 -3.98
N ALA A 76 24.27 14.84 -3.51
CA ALA A 76 24.41 13.40 -3.65
C ALA A 76 23.19 12.68 -3.05
N ARG A 77 22.81 11.56 -3.65
CA ARG A 77 21.51 10.94 -3.45
C ARG A 77 21.63 9.42 -3.47
N LEU A 78 21.25 8.79 -2.37
CA LEU A 78 21.17 7.33 -2.24
C LEU A 78 19.71 6.90 -2.42
N THR A 79 19.47 5.96 -3.33
CA THR A 79 18.17 5.35 -3.57
C THR A 79 18.29 3.83 -3.45
N LEU A 80 17.47 3.23 -2.59
CA LEU A 80 17.32 1.78 -2.50
C LEU A 80 16.04 1.40 -3.24
N THR A 81 16.13 0.50 -4.22
CA THR A 81 14.99 0.11 -5.05
C THR A 81 14.55 -1.29 -4.65
N PRO A 82 13.39 -1.48 -3.99
CA PRO A 82 12.86 -2.80 -3.69
C PRO A 82 12.43 -3.55 -4.95
N ARG A 83 12.47 -4.87 -4.91
CA ARG A 83 11.86 -5.72 -5.94
C ARG A 83 10.34 -5.54 -5.94
N GLU A 84 9.70 -5.81 -7.08
CA GLU A 84 8.24 -5.82 -7.20
C GLU A 84 7.61 -6.69 -6.09
N GLY A 85 6.56 -6.18 -5.43
CA GLY A 85 5.87 -6.87 -4.34
C GLY A 85 6.62 -6.92 -3.00
N ALA A 86 7.92 -6.61 -2.96
CA ALA A 86 8.71 -6.70 -1.72
C ALA A 86 8.42 -5.56 -0.74
N CYS A 87 7.98 -4.41 -1.26
CA CYS A 87 7.73 -3.20 -0.48
C CYS A 87 6.24 -2.81 -0.48
N PRO A 88 5.59 -2.72 0.70
CA PRO A 88 4.19 -2.33 0.79
C PRO A 88 3.97 -0.87 0.39
N PHE A 89 4.93 0.03 0.64
CA PHE A 89 4.83 1.45 0.24
C PHE A 89 4.78 1.62 -1.29
N HIS A 90 5.67 0.92 -2.01
CA HIS A 90 5.66 0.94 -3.48
C HIS A 90 4.37 0.31 -4.04
N THR A 91 3.91 -0.78 -3.42
CA THR A 91 2.71 -1.48 -3.90
C THR A 91 1.45 -0.63 -3.82
N VAL A 92 1.25 0.11 -2.71
CA VAL A 92 0.03 0.93 -2.53
C VAL A 92 0.09 2.29 -3.22
N ALA A 93 1.28 2.82 -3.46
CA ALA A 93 1.47 4.12 -4.11
C ALA A 93 1.68 4.00 -5.64
N GLY A 94 1.93 2.79 -6.17
CA GLY A 94 2.27 2.60 -7.58
C GLY A 94 3.48 3.44 -7.99
N GLY A 95 3.43 4.04 -9.19
CA GLY A 95 4.49 4.93 -9.69
C GLY A 95 4.63 6.25 -8.92
N THR A 96 3.67 6.57 -8.05
CA THR A 96 3.65 7.85 -7.33
C THR A 96 4.64 7.91 -6.16
N ILE A 97 5.19 6.75 -5.76
CA ILE A 97 6.22 6.65 -4.71
C ILE A 97 7.57 7.25 -5.12
N GLU A 98 7.81 7.45 -6.42
CA GLU A 98 9.09 7.96 -6.95
C GLU A 98 9.38 9.41 -6.52
N HIS A 99 8.34 10.17 -6.15
CA HIS A 99 8.53 11.52 -5.67
C HIS A 99 9.26 11.52 -4.30
N PRO A 100 10.40 12.23 -4.15
CA PRO A 100 11.26 12.13 -2.97
C PRO A 100 10.58 12.38 -1.62
N ASP A 101 9.55 13.23 -1.58
CA ASP A 101 8.83 13.55 -0.35
C ASP A 101 8.07 12.34 0.25
N PHE A 102 7.76 11.34 -0.58
CA PHE A 102 7.01 10.15 -0.19
C PHE A 102 7.85 8.88 -0.20
N ASN A 103 9.08 8.93 -0.70
CA ASN A 103 9.95 7.76 -0.81
C ASN A 103 10.79 7.58 0.47
N PRO A 104 10.51 6.55 1.31
CA PRO A 104 11.31 6.32 2.52
C PRO A 104 12.68 5.70 2.21
N PHE A 105 12.93 5.26 0.97
CA PHE A 105 14.16 4.63 0.51
C PHE A 105 15.16 5.63 -0.09
N HIS A 106 14.89 6.92 0.10
CA HIS A 106 15.61 8.01 -0.51
C HIS A 106 16.34 8.88 0.52
N PHE A 107 17.65 9.11 0.33
CA PHE A 107 18.50 9.91 1.22
C PHE A 107 19.30 10.94 0.45
N PHE A 108 19.31 12.17 0.95
CA PHE A 108 20.31 13.16 0.55
C PHE A 108 21.54 13.00 1.41
N LEU A 109 22.70 13.05 0.76
CA LEU A 109 24.01 12.99 1.39
C LEU A 109 24.69 14.35 1.28
N ASN A 110 25.50 14.67 2.27
CA ASN A 110 26.47 15.76 2.17
C ASN A 110 27.73 15.27 1.44
N ALA A 111 28.50 16.20 0.87
CA ALA A 111 29.71 15.86 0.12
C ALA A 111 30.76 15.07 0.95
N ASN A 112 30.82 15.29 2.26
CA ASN A 112 31.72 14.56 3.15
C ASN A 112 31.19 13.17 3.57
N GLU A 113 29.95 12.82 3.21
CA GLU A 113 29.32 11.52 3.46
C GLU A 113 29.37 10.61 2.23
N GLU A 114 29.59 11.18 1.04
CA GLU A 114 29.54 10.47 -0.25
C GLU A 114 30.55 9.31 -0.33
N LEU A 115 31.81 9.57 0.00
CA LEU A 115 32.89 8.57 -0.10
C LEU A 115 32.65 7.34 0.79
N ILE A 116 32.14 7.56 2.02
CA ILE A 116 31.85 6.44 2.91
C ILE A 116 30.63 5.66 2.42
N VAL A 117 29.60 6.33 1.89
CA VAL A 117 28.41 5.66 1.35
C VAL A 117 28.71 4.89 0.07
N GLU A 118 29.59 5.40 -0.81
CA GLU A 118 30.01 4.72 -2.03
C GLU A 118 30.55 3.31 -1.75
N TYR A 119 31.38 3.16 -0.71
CA TYR A 119 31.88 1.85 -0.27
C TYR A 119 30.73 0.88 0.06
N TYR A 120 29.77 1.30 0.88
CA TYR A 120 28.65 0.42 1.28
C TYR A 120 27.67 0.14 0.16
N VAL A 121 27.54 1.06 -0.80
CA VAL A 121 26.73 0.83 -2.01
C VAL A 121 27.31 -0.31 -2.83
N GLU A 122 28.62 -0.38 -2.99
CA GLU A 122 29.27 -1.50 -3.68
C GLU A 122 29.10 -2.83 -2.92
N GLU A 123 29.25 -2.82 -1.59
CA GLU A 123 29.00 -4.00 -0.76
C GLU A 123 27.54 -4.48 -0.86
N LEU A 124 26.59 -3.53 -0.84
CA LEU A 124 25.17 -3.84 -0.98
C LEU A 124 24.83 -4.35 -2.39
N ARG A 125 25.41 -3.78 -3.46
CA ARG A 125 25.28 -4.29 -4.82
C ARG A 125 25.77 -5.73 -4.92
N ALA A 126 26.95 -6.00 -4.36
CA ALA A 126 27.48 -7.36 -4.30
C ALA A 126 26.55 -8.29 -3.51
N GLY A 127 25.99 -7.82 -2.38
CA GLY A 127 24.98 -8.52 -1.60
C GLY A 127 23.73 -8.87 -2.40
N ILE A 128 23.14 -7.89 -3.09
CA ILE A 128 21.97 -8.06 -3.95
C ILE A 128 22.26 -9.11 -5.04
N VAL A 129 23.39 -9.02 -5.73
CA VAL A 129 23.80 -10.01 -6.75
C VAL A 129 23.91 -11.42 -6.16
N ARG A 130 24.50 -11.57 -4.95
CA ARG A 130 24.62 -12.87 -4.28
C ARG A 130 23.27 -13.53 -3.98
N THR A 131 22.21 -12.74 -3.79
CA THR A 131 20.88 -13.31 -3.55
C THR A 131 20.34 -14.05 -4.78
N GLY A 132 20.75 -13.65 -6.00
CA GLY A 132 20.19 -14.16 -7.25
C GLY A 132 18.70 -13.84 -7.43
N LEU A 133 18.18 -12.86 -6.68
CA LEU A 133 16.75 -12.58 -6.59
C LEU A 133 16.35 -11.21 -7.15
N ALA A 134 17.31 -10.34 -7.51
CA ALA A 134 17.09 -8.95 -7.91
C ALA A 134 15.95 -8.74 -8.93
N ASP A 135 15.84 -9.61 -9.94
CA ASP A 135 14.85 -9.51 -11.01
C ASP A 135 13.61 -10.40 -10.79
N VAL A 136 13.50 -11.03 -9.63
CA VAL A 136 12.39 -11.92 -9.29
C VAL A 136 11.39 -11.13 -8.44
N PRO A 137 10.10 -11.04 -8.81
CA PRO A 137 9.09 -10.46 -7.94
C PRO A 137 8.96 -11.22 -6.61
N ALA A 138 8.71 -10.50 -5.52
CA ALA A 138 8.45 -11.13 -4.23
C ALA A 138 6.98 -11.56 -4.11
N GLU A 139 6.75 -12.79 -3.65
CA GLU A 139 5.39 -13.34 -3.45
C GLU A 139 4.59 -12.63 -2.34
N ARG A 140 5.30 -11.91 -1.46
CA ARG A 140 4.73 -11.18 -0.33
C ARG A 140 5.64 -10.01 0.06
N PRO A 141 5.11 -8.99 0.76
CA PRO A 141 5.93 -7.95 1.36
C PRO A 141 7.03 -8.54 2.24
N LEU A 142 8.27 -8.13 1.99
CA LEU A 142 9.45 -8.49 2.76
C LEU A 142 9.87 -7.36 3.69
N ILE A 143 9.54 -6.12 3.31
CA ILE A 143 9.77 -4.93 4.13
C ILE A 143 8.53 -4.68 4.97
N GLN A 144 8.72 -4.57 6.28
CA GLN A 144 7.63 -4.36 7.24
C GLN A 144 7.40 -2.88 7.54
N VAL A 145 6.15 -2.52 7.77
CA VAL A 145 5.80 -1.19 8.28
C VAL A 145 6.03 -1.15 9.80
N PRO A 146 6.97 -0.34 10.34
CA PRO A 146 7.39 -0.42 11.75
C PRO A 146 6.27 -0.26 12.78
N HIS A 147 5.25 0.55 12.46
CA HIS A 147 4.10 0.78 13.32
C HIS A 147 2.82 0.79 12.50
N THR A 148 1.90 -0.14 12.75
CA THR A 148 0.59 -0.12 12.10
C THR A 148 -0.33 0.92 12.75
N PRO A 149 -0.69 2.02 12.07
CA PRO A 149 -1.66 2.97 12.60
C PRO A 149 -3.03 2.30 12.73
N LYS A 150 -3.65 2.42 13.91
CA LYS A 150 -5.03 1.92 14.15
C LYS A 150 -6.10 2.81 13.52
N ARG A 151 -5.75 4.04 13.16
CA ARG A 151 -6.69 5.03 12.65
C ARG A 151 -6.01 5.98 11.69
N LEU A 152 -6.70 6.30 10.61
CA LEU A 152 -6.38 7.35 9.65
C LEU A 152 -7.48 8.42 9.72
N ILE A 153 -7.08 9.68 9.85
CA ILE A 153 -8.00 10.82 9.86
C ILE A 153 -7.87 11.54 8.52
N GLY A 154 -8.99 11.72 7.84
CA GLY A 154 -9.08 12.44 6.57
C GLY A 154 -9.86 13.74 6.71
N GLY A 155 -10.01 14.45 5.60
CA GLY A 155 -10.85 15.65 5.50
C GLY A 155 -12.33 15.32 5.66
N ASP A 156 -12.79 14.24 5.02
CA ASP A 156 -14.20 13.86 4.95
C ASP A 156 -14.62 12.76 5.95
N GLY A 157 -13.70 12.33 6.82
CA GLY A 157 -14.01 11.31 7.81
C GLY A 157 -12.78 10.69 8.46
N ARG A 158 -12.92 9.42 8.82
CA ARG A 158 -11.82 8.60 9.34
C ARG A 158 -11.99 7.15 8.97
N VAL A 159 -10.86 6.44 8.93
CA VAL A 159 -10.80 5.00 8.77
C VAL A 159 -10.18 4.40 10.03
N THR A 160 -10.82 3.37 10.59
CA THR A 160 -10.32 2.65 11.76
C THR A 160 -9.99 1.23 11.36
N LEU A 161 -8.78 0.80 11.69
CA LEU A 161 -8.27 -0.54 11.42
C LEU A 161 -8.36 -1.37 12.70
N ASN A 162 -9.31 -2.30 12.71
CA ASN A 162 -9.48 -3.29 13.78
C ASN A 162 -8.62 -4.53 13.48
N ARG A 163 -8.90 -5.64 14.17
CA ARG A 163 -8.15 -6.89 13.99
C ARG A 163 -8.40 -7.49 12.59
N ASP A 164 -9.65 -7.53 12.16
CA ASP A 164 -10.14 -8.23 10.98
C ASP A 164 -11.06 -7.37 10.11
N THR A 165 -11.29 -6.11 10.47
CA THR A 165 -12.14 -5.18 9.73
C THR A 165 -11.50 -3.80 9.56
N VAL A 166 -11.92 -3.10 8.51
CA VAL A 166 -11.68 -1.68 8.27
C VAL A 166 -13.03 -0.97 8.34
N THR A 167 -13.13 0.08 9.16
CA THR A 167 -14.36 0.85 9.34
C THR A 167 -14.16 2.30 8.91
N PHE A 168 -14.90 2.72 7.89
CA PHE A 168 -15.01 4.10 7.45
C PHE A 168 -16.15 4.79 8.20
N GLU A 169 -15.90 6.00 8.67
CA GLU A 169 -16.90 6.85 9.33
C GLU A 169 -16.81 8.26 8.75
N PHE A 170 -17.84 8.67 8.00
CA PHE A 170 -17.87 9.94 7.30
C PHE A 170 -18.46 11.06 8.17
N ASN A 171 -17.81 12.21 8.12
CA ASN A 171 -18.23 13.43 8.80
C ASN A 171 -19.09 14.29 7.84
N ASN A 172 -19.50 15.49 8.27
CA ASN A 172 -20.36 16.36 7.46
C ASN A 172 -19.62 17.15 6.35
N GLN A 173 -18.31 16.93 6.18
CA GLN A 173 -17.52 17.45 5.05
C GLN A 173 -17.48 16.46 3.88
N ALA A 174 -17.93 15.22 4.07
CA ALA A 174 -18.11 14.28 2.98
C ALA A 174 -19.25 14.73 2.05
N GLU A 175 -19.15 14.32 0.79
CA GLU A 175 -20.24 14.48 -0.17
C GLU A 175 -21.54 13.90 0.40
N PRO A 176 -22.68 14.62 0.30
CA PRO A 176 -23.95 14.18 0.87
C PRO A 176 -24.34 12.76 0.44
N GLU A 177 -24.11 12.41 -0.83
CA GLU A 177 -24.40 11.08 -1.36
C GLU A 177 -23.62 9.98 -0.63
N LYS A 178 -22.37 10.24 -0.26
CA LYS A 178 -21.51 9.28 0.44
C LYS A 178 -22.06 8.98 1.84
N ILE A 179 -22.52 10.04 2.53
CA ILE A 179 -23.19 9.95 3.82
C ILE A 179 -24.53 9.21 3.72
N GLU A 180 -25.35 9.55 2.72
CA GLU A 180 -26.66 8.94 2.47
C GLU A 180 -26.54 7.45 2.14
N ARG A 181 -25.57 7.07 1.30
CA ARG A 181 -25.28 5.66 0.97
C ARG A 181 -24.86 4.90 2.22
N ARG A 182 -23.81 5.35 2.92
CA ARG A 182 -23.28 4.72 4.14
C ARG A 182 -22.47 5.69 4.99
N ARG A 183 -23.08 6.35 5.99
CA ARG A 183 -22.33 7.15 6.98
C ARG A 183 -21.26 6.34 7.73
N VAL A 184 -21.56 5.09 8.05
CA VAL A 184 -20.62 4.13 8.64
C VAL A 184 -20.56 2.89 7.76
N TRP A 185 -19.37 2.52 7.33
CA TRP A 185 -19.14 1.40 6.43
C TRP A 185 -18.03 0.51 6.97
N THR A 186 -18.33 -0.76 7.22
CA THR A 186 -17.36 -1.72 7.79
C THR A 186 -17.15 -2.85 6.80
N VAL A 187 -15.88 -3.09 6.47
CA VAL A 187 -15.43 -4.08 5.50
C VAL A 187 -14.49 -5.07 6.18
N PRO A 188 -14.78 -6.38 6.18
CA PRO A 188 -13.82 -7.39 6.58
C PRO A 188 -12.56 -7.33 5.70
N ILE A 189 -11.40 -7.43 6.32
CA ILE A 189 -10.09 -7.45 5.63
C ILE A 189 -10.04 -8.56 4.58
N SER A 190 -10.73 -9.68 4.80
CA SER A 190 -10.82 -10.78 3.81
C SER A 190 -11.56 -10.42 2.52
N SER A 191 -12.31 -9.32 2.50
CA SER A 191 -13.08 -8.87 1.33
C SER A 191 -12.34 -7.82 0.51
N ILE A 192 -11.16 -7.40 0.96
CA ILE A 192 -10.34 -6.36 0.32
C ILE A 192 -9.29 -7.05 -0.54
N GLU A 193 -9.27 -6.71 -1.82
CA GLU A 193 -8.29 -7.20 -2.80
C GLU A 193 -7.00 -6.41 -2.72
N SER A 194 -7.13 -5.09 -2.76
CA SER A 194 -6.00 -4.19 -2.81
C SER A 194 -6.33 -2.85 -2.15
N VAL A 195 -5.29 -2.06 -1.95
CA VAL A 195 -5.36 -0.74 -1.35
C VAL A 195 -4.55 0.19 -2.22
N SER A 196 -5.09 1.37 -2.51
CA SER A 196 -4.38 2.42 -3.22
C SER A 196 -4.32 3.68 -2.38
N TRP A 197 -3.23 4.41 -2.54
CA TRP A 197 -3.03 5.72 -1.97
C TRP A 197 -2.52 6.65 -3.07
N GLU A 198 -3.12 7.84 -3.17
CA GLU A 198 -2.72 8.85 -4.14
C GLU A 198 -2.49 10.19 -3.41
N PRO A 199 -1.31 10.80 -3.54
CA PRO A 199 -1.02 12.14 -3.05
C PRO A 199 -1.65 13.23 -3.91
N GLN A 200 -1.62 14.45 -3.40
CA GLN A 200 -2.25 15.61 -4.02
C GLN A 200 -1.78 15.85 -5.46
N TYR A 201 -0.50 15.65 -5.74
CA TYR A 201 0.08 16.06 -7.02
C TYR A 201 -0.29 15.15 -8.20
N SER A 202 -0.63 13.87 -7.94
CA SER A 202 -1.08 12.89 -8.93
C SER A 202 -2.60 12.72 -8.95
N ALA A 203 -3.29 13.08 -7.87
CA ALA A 203 -4.73 12.90 -7.75
C ALA A 203 -5.51 13.77 -8.77
N ILE A 204 -6.56 13.16 -9.35
CA ILE A 204 -7.40 13.73 -10.43
C ILE A 204 -7.88 15.15 -10.09
N ASP A 205 -8.38 15.36 -8.87
CA ASP A 205 -8.90 16.66 -8.41
C ASP A 205 -7.96 17.41 -7.46
N ARG A 206 -6.67 17.04 -7.43
CA ARG A 206 -5.67 17.58 -6.49
C ARG A 206 -6.05 17.42 -5.03
N VAL A 207 -6.85 16.40 -4.71
CA VAL A 207 -7.19 16.01 -3.35
C VAL A 207 -6.63 14.62 -3.10
N PRO A 208 -5.69 14.47 -2.15
CA PRO A 208 -5.10 13.17 -1.85
C PRO A 208 -6.16 12.24 -1.26
N PHE A 209 -6.03 10.93 -1.51
CA PHE A 209 -6.99 9.96 -1.00
C PHE A 209 -6.37 8.60 -0.68
N PHE A 210 -7.06 7.88 0.17
CA PHE A 210 -6.86 6.46 0.46
C PHE A 210 -8.10 5.70 -0.02
N GLN A 211 -7.94 4.56 -0.69
CA GLN A 211 -9.07 3.76 -1.18
C GLN A 211 -8.79 2.26 -1.06
N ILE A 212 -9.82 1.49 -0.73
CA ILE A 212 -9.79 0.03 -0.77
C ILE A 212 -10.54 -0.48 -2.01
N HIS A 213 -10.07 -1.58 -2.58
CA HIS A 213 -10.73 -2.26 -3.69
C HIS A 213 -11.21 -3.62 -3.23
N LEU A 214 -12.45 -3.99 -3.56
CA LEU A 214 -13.08 -5.21 -3.07
C LEU A 214 -12.81 -6.38 -4.02
N ILE A 215 -12.58 -7.57 -3.46
CA ILE A 215 -12.40 -8.80 -4.23
C ILE A 215 -13.65 -9.04 -5.10
N GLY A 216 -13.43 -9.25 -6.40
CA GLY A 216 -14.49 -9.54 -7.36
C GLY A 216 -15.23 -8.32 -7.90
N ALA A 217 -14.76 -7.10 -7.61
CA ALA A 217 -15.24 -5.91 -8.30
C ALA A 217 -14.95 -6.02 -9.81
N PRO A 218 -15.93 -5.76 -10.70
CA PRO A 218 -15.72 -5.83 -12.15
C PRO A 218 -14.61 -4.88 -12.61
N GLU A 219 -13.87 -5.29 -13.64
CA GLU A 219 -12.87 -4.42 -14.25
C GLU A 219 -13.53 -3.13 -14.76
N GLY A 220 -12.95 -1.98 -14.43
CA GLY A 220 -13.50 -0.67 -14.78
C GLY A 220 -14.66 -0.18 -13.89
N ALA A 221 -15.14 -0.97 -12.92
CA ALA A 221 -16.06 -0.51 -11.88
C ALA A 221 -15.31 0.40 -10.86
N ARG A 222 -14.82 1.55 -11.33
CA ARG A 222 -14.15 2.56 -10.50
C ARG A 222 -15.13 3.66 -10.16
N ILE A 223 -15.23 3.96 -8.88
CA ILE A 223 -16.00 5.10 -8.39
C ILE A 223 -15.05 6.19 -7.96
N HIS A 224 -15.39 7.41 -8.34
CA HIS A 224 -14.60 8.58 -8.01
C HIS A 224 -14.46 8.71 -6.47
N PRO A 225 -13.27 8.98 -5.91
CA PRO A 225 -13.02 8.93 -4.45
C PRO A 225 -13.92 9.83 -3.60
N PHE A 226 -14.43 10.93 -4.18
CA PHE A 226 -15.38 11.83 -3.51
C PHE A 226 -16.72 11.15 -3.20
N TYR A 227 -17.14 10.20 -4.04
CA TYR A 227 -18.44 9.54 -3.95
C TYR A 227 -18.37 8.09 -3.48
N ASP A 228 -17.18 7.49 -3.47
CA ASP A 228 -16.97 6.10 -3.07
C ASP A 228 -16.91 5.94 -1.53
N ILE A 229 -17.78 5.09 -0.98
CA ILE A 229 -17.77 4.71 0.45
C ILE A 229 -16.54 3.87 0.83
N ASN A 230 -15.78 3.37 -0.15
CA ASN A 230 -14.50 2.70 0.06
C ASN A 230 -13.29 3.65 0.03
N ALA A 231 -13.51 4.96 -0.16
CA ALA A 231 -12.46 5.97 -0.18
C ALA A 231 -12.53 6.92 1.01
N LEU A 232 -11.38 7.46 1.41
CA LEU A 232 -11.23 8.54 2.38
C LEU A 232 -10.40 9.66 1.75
N LEU A 233 -10.93 10.88 1.73
CA LEU A 233 -10.17 12.06 1.30
C LEU A 233 -9.23 12.50 2.42
N LEU A 234 -7.98 12.76 2.09
CA LEU A 234 -6.94 13.09 3.06
C LEU A 234 -6.72 14.59 3.16
N TYR A 235 -6.17 15.03 4.29
CA TYR A 235 -5.60 16.36 4.38
C TYR A 235 -4.31 16.43 3.58
N THR A 236 -4.11 17.55 2.88
CA THR A 236 -2.85 17.84 2.20
C THR A 236 -1.72 18.04 3.20
N GLY A 237 -0.49 17.79 2.78
CA GLY A 237 0.67 17.85 3.66
C GLY A 237 0.78 16.61 4.56
N PRO A 238 1.02 16.72 5.88
CA PRO A 238 1.30 15.57 6.74
C PRO A 238 0.26 14.43 6.70
N GLY A 239 -1.01 14.73 6.41
CA GLY A 239 -2.07 13.72 6.27
C GLY A 239 -1.85 12.75 5.12
N GLU A 240 -1.13 13.16 4.07
CA GLU A 240 -0.75 12.31 2.94
C GLU A 240 0.23 11.22 3.38
N ALA A 241 1.24 11.58 4.19
CA ALA A 241 2.17 10.63 4.77
C ALA A 241 1.47 9.64 5.73
N ASP A 242 0.51 10.11 6.54
CA ASP A 242 -0.30 9.24 7.38
C ASP A 242 -1.12 8.25 6.55
N GLY A 243 -1.67 8.71 5.42
CA GLY A 243 -2.38 7.87 4.45
C GLY A 243 -1.51 6.78 3.84
N LEU A 244 -0.31 7.13 3.38
CA LEU A 244 0.65 6.18 2.80
C LEU A 244 1.04 5.08 3.80
N ILE A 245 1.36 5.46 5.05
CA ILE A 245 1.72 4.49 6.09
C ILE A 245 0.54 3.58 6.44
N PHE A 246 -0.66 4.14 6.53
CA PHE A 246 -1.86 3.36 6.81
C PHE A 246 -2.16 2.37 5.67
N ALA A 247 -2.04 2.81 4.41
CA ALA A 247 -2.22 1.98 3.23
C ALA A 247 -1.22 0.82 3.21
N ALA A 248 0.07 1.12 3.39
CA ALA A 248 1.13 0.12 3.41
C ALA A 248 0.91 -0.92 4.52
N ALA A 249 0.52 -0.47 5.72
CA ALA A 249 0.26 -1.37 6.84
C ALA A 249 -1.00 -2.23 6.64
N LEU A 250 -2.03 -1.70 5.98
CA LEU A 250 -3.20 -2.49 5.59
C LEU A 250 -2.82 -3.53 4.53
N HIS A 251 -2.05 -3.15 3.51
CA HIS A 251 -1.57 -4.07 2.47
C HIS A 251 -0.76 -5.24 3.06
N GLU A 252 0.15 -4.97 4.00
CA GLU A 252 0.89 -6.03 4.71
C GLU A 252 -0.05 -7.01 5.43
N ARG A 253 -1.16 -6.52 6.00
CA ARG A 253 -2.18 -7.40 6.61
C ARG A 253 -2.96 -8.20 5.58
N LEU A 254 -3.28 -7.61 4.42
CA LEU A 254 -3.95 -8.32 3.32
C LEU A 254 -3.09 -9.49 2.84
N ALA A 255 -1.80 -9.27 2.60
CA ALA A 255 -0.87 -10.28 2.12
C ALA A 255 -0.75 -11.48 3.09
N ASN A 256 -0.95 -11.25 4.38
CA ASN A 256 -0.92 -12.27 5.43
C ASN A 256 -2.30 -12.89 5.75
N ASN A 257 -3.38 -12.34 5.19
CA ASN A 257 -4.71 -12.90 5.40
C ASN A 257 -4.89 -14.17 4.54
N ARG A 258 -5.47 -15.20 5.15
CA ARG A 258 -5.76 -16.50 4.52
C ARG A 258 -7.24 -16.87 4.63
N SER A 259 -8.06 -15.94 5.11
CA SER A 259 -9.49 -16.15 5.30
C SER A 259 -10.22 -16.09 3.96
N GLN A 260 -11.31 -16.85 3.84
CA GLN A 260 -12.16 -16.76 2.65
C GLN A 260 -12.80 -15.37 2.54
N PRO A 261 -12.92 -14.83 1.31
CA PRO A 261 -13.59 -13.55 1.10
C PRO A 261 -15.06 -13.60 1.53
N ALA A 262 -15.50 -12.57 2.25
CA ALA A 262 -16.92 -12.38 2.51
C ALA A 262 -17.53 -11.67 1.30
N PRO A 263 -18.60 -12.21 0.69
CA PRO A 263 -19.19 -11.60 -0.52
C PRO A 263 -20.07 -10.38 -0.22
N GLU A 264 -20.55 -10.22 1.02
CA GLU A 264 -21.53 -9.19 1.39
C GLU A 264 -21.07 -7.73 1.17
N PRO A 265 -19.80 -7.35 1.46
CA PRO A 265 -19.30 -6.02 1.13
C PRO A 265 -19.37 -5.71 -0.37
N LEU A 266 -18.96 -6.66 -1.22
CA LEU A 266 -19.01 -6.48 -2.67
C LEU A 266 -20.46 -6.30 -3.14
N LYS A 267 -21.37 -7.18 -2.70
CA LYS A 267 -22.80 -7.08 -3.06
C LYS A 267 -23.40 -5.73 -2.68
N THR A 268 -23.13 -5.29 -1.45
CA THR A 268 -23.59 -3.98 -0.97
C THR A 268 -23.05 -2.86 -1.85
N TRP A 269 -21.76 -2.87 -2.14
CA TRP A 269 -21.11 -1.84 -2.94
C TRP A 269 -21.65 -1.83 -4.38
N LEU A 270 -21.80 -2.99 -5.02
CA LEU A 270 -22.40 -3.11 -6.34
C LEU A 270 -23.86 -2.62 -6.38
N GLY A 271 -24.67 -2.95 -5.36
CA GLY A 271 -26.04 -2.45 -5.26
C GLY A 271 -26.13 -0.92 -5.17
N LEU A 272 -25.11 -0.25 -4.60
CA LEU A 272 -25.07 1.21 -4.46
C LEU A 272 -24.60 1.94 -5.72
N TYR A 273 -23.69 1.35 -6.49
CA TYR A 273 -23.02 2.04 -7.61
C TYR A 273 -23.28 1.42 -8.98
N HIS A 274 -23.60 0.13 -9.03
CA HIS A 274 -23.84 -0.63 -10.25
C HIS A 274 -25.13 -1.46 -10.16
N PRO A 275 -26.29 -0.85 -9.86
CA PRO A 275 -27.53 -1.58 -9.59
C PRO A 275 -27.99 -2.44 -10.78
N HIS A 276 -27.70 -2.01 -12.01
CA HIS A 276 -28.06 -2.77 -13.22
C HIS A 276 -27.23 -4.05 -13.36
N SER A 277 -25.91 -3.97 -13.17
CA SER A 277 -25.01 -5.13 -13.20
C SER A 277 -25.29 -6.08 -12.02
N PHE A 278 -25.56 -5.52 -10.83
CA PHE A 278 -25.91 -6.28 -9.65
C PHE A 278 -27.19 -7.10 -9.85
N ASN A 279 -28.26 -6.46 -10.34
CA ASN A 279 -29.52 -7.13 -10.62
C ASN A 279 -29.37 -8.19 -11.72
N GLN A 280 -28.58 -7.94 -12.76
CA GLN A 280 -28.33 -8.93 -13.81
C GLN A 280 -27.54 -10.15 -13.29
N ALA A 281 -26.54 -9.94 -12.43
CA ALA A 281 -25.76 -11.00 -11.81
C ALA A 281 -26.60 -11.84 -10.84
N ASP A 282 -27.36 -11.20 -9.95
CA ASP A 282 -28.25 -11.90 -9.01
C ASP A 282 -29.33 -12.69 -9.76
N ASN A 283 -29.98 -12.09 -10.76
CA ASN A 283 -30.93 -12.79 -11.61
C ASN A 283 -30.28 -13.98 -12.33
N SER A 284 -29.05 -13.85 -12.82
CA SER A 284 -28.34 -14.93 -13.50
C SER A 284 -27.96 -16.07 -12.55
N LEU A 285 -27.62 -15.77 -11.30
CA LEU A 285 -27.33 -16.77 -10.26
C LEU A 285 -28.61 -17.50 -9.81
N GLU A 286 -29.73 -16.80 -9.67
CA GLU A 286 -31.04 -17.41 -9.42
C GLU A 286 -31.44 -18.32 -10.59
N LEU A 287 -31.30 -17.84 -11.83
CA LEU A 287 -31.55 -18.64 -13.03
C LEU A 287 -30.68 -19.91 -13.09
N LEU A 288 -29.41 -19.84 -12.67
CA LEU A 288 -28.53 -21.01 -12.61
C LEU A 288 -28.96 -22.02 -11.51
N LYS A 289 -29.44 -21.54 -10.36
CA LYS A 289 -29.98 -22.40 -9.29
C LYS A 289 -31.28 -23.07 -9.73
N ASP A 290 -32.16 -22.34 -10.40
CA ASP A 290 -33.41 -22.87 -10.96
C ASP A 290 -33.11 -23.90 -12.05
N LEU A 291 -32.17 -23.61 -12.95
CA LEU A 291 -31.74 -24.53 -14.00
C LEU A 291 -31.15 -25.84 -13.40
N ALA A 292 -30.36 -25.73 -12.32
CA ALA A 292 -29.86 -26.90 -11.60
C ALA A 292 -30.98 -27.70 -10.92
N SER A 293 -32.00 -27.03 -10.39
CA SER A 293 -33.16 -27.67 -9.77
C SER A 293 -34.02 -28.41 -10.81
N LEU A 294 -34.22 -27.83 -12.00
CA LEU A 294 -34.93 -28.47 -13.12
C LEU A 294 -34.20 -29.72 -13.62
N ARG A 295 -32.87 -29.69 -13.69
CA ARG A 295 -32.05 -30.88 -14.00
C ARG A 295 -32.22 -31.96 -12.95
N ALA A 296 -32.15 -31.60 -11.66
CA ALA A 296 -32.32 -32.55 -10.56
C ALA A 296 -33.72 -33.18 -10.52
N ALA A 297 -34.74 -32.43 -10.95
CA ALA A 297 -36.11 -32.92 -11.10
C ALA A 297 -36.34 -33.77 -12.37
N GLY A 298 -35.33 -33.92 -13.23
CA GLY A 298 -35.43 -34.67 -14.49
C GLY A 298 -36.32 -34.00 -15.56
N ILE A 299 -36.61 -32.71 -15.40
CA ILE A 299 -37.47 -31.94 -16.33
C ILE A 299 -36.69 -31.56 -17.60
N ILE A 300 -35.39 -31.35 -17.47
CA ILE A 300 -34.49 -31.03 -18.58
C ILE A 300 -33.37 -32.06 -18.67
N THR A 301 -32.90 -32.30 -19.88
CA THR A 301 -31.76 -33.19 -20.17
C THR A 301 -30.42 -32.54 -19.81
N GLU A 302 -29.37 -33.36 -19.72
CA GLU A 302 -28.00 -32.85 -19.47
C GLU A 302 -27.55 -31.90 -20.57
N GLU A 303 -27.85 -32.20 -21.84
CA GLU A 303 -27.46 -31.35 -22.97
C GLU A 303 -28.15 -29.98 -22.90
N GLU A 304 -29.45 -29.95 -22.58
CA GLU A 304 -30.20 -28.70 -22.40
C GLU A 304 -29.68 -27.87 -21.23
N PHE A 305 -29.31 -28.53 -20.12
CA PHE A 305 -28.68 -27.89 -18.98
C PHE A 305 -27.36 -27.21 -19.37
N GLN A 306 -26.46 -27.90 -20.08
CA GLN A 306 -25.16 -27.33 -20.47
C GLN A 306 -25.32 -26.16 -21.45
N VAL A 307 -26.23 -26.26 -22.42
CA VAL A 307 -26.51 -25.17 -23.38
C VAL A 307 -27.05 -23.93 -22.67
N LYS A 308 -28.04 -24.10 -21.78
CA LYS A 308 -28.64 -22.98 -21.04
C LYS A 308 -27.68 -22.37 -20.03
N LYS A 309 -26.90 -23.19 -19.33
CA LYS A 309 -25.84 -22.74 -18.42
C LYS A 309 -24.83 -21.87 -19.16
N LYS A 310 -24.35 -22.31 -20.32
CA LYS A 310 -23.42 -21.53 -21.15
C LYS A 310 -24.03 -20.20 -21.59
N GLN A 311 -25.28 -20.20 -22.07
CA GLN A 311 -25.98 -18.96 -22.46
C GLN A 311 -26.16 -17.95 -21.32
N ILE A 312 -26.36 -18.43 -20.08
CA ILE A 312 -26.47 -17.54 -18.90
C ILE A 312 -25.09 -17.00 -18.53
N LEU A 313 -24.04 -17.83 -18.58
CA LEU A 313 -22.67 -17.41 -18.31
C LEU A 313 -22.13 -16.42 -19.36
N ASP A 314 -22.50 -16.57 -20.63
CA ASP A 314 -22.11 -15.66 -21.71
C ASP A 314 -22.76 -14.26 -21.60
N ARG A 315 -23.73 -14.08 -20.69
CA ARG A 315 -24.45 -12.82 -20.44
C ARG A 315 -23.97 -12.09 -19.17
N LEU A 316 -23.03 -12.68 -18.44
CA LEU A 316 -22.35 -12.08 -17.29
C LEU A 316 -21.10 -11.33 -17.77
#